data_AF-A0A3D1S8X7-F1
#
_entry.id   AF-A0A3D1S8X7-F1
#
_cell.length_a   1.000
_cell.length_b   1.000
_cell.length_c   1.000
_cell.angle_alpha   90.00
_cell.angle_beta   90.00
_cell.angle_gamma   90.00
#
_symmetry.space_group_name_H-M   'P 1'
#
loop_
_entity.id
_entity.type
_entity.pdbx_description
1 polymer ?
#
loop_
_entity_poly.entity_id
_entity_poly.type
_entity_poly.pdbx_seq_one_letter_code
_entity_poly.pdbx_strand_id
1 'polypeptide(L)'
;MNPFSQYIKAIGKGQRAGRYLTQSEAHDAFDQLLTGRATPEQAGAFLMLLRVREESVEELAGFVSACRQHLSDDYSHINATVDMG
;
A
#
# COMPACT_ATOMS: atom_id res chain seq x y z
N MET A 1 -13.78 9.35 12.92
CA MET A 1 -13.09 9.84 11.71
C MET A 1 -12.27 8.67 11.19
N ASN A 2 -12.61 8.09 10.03
CA ASN A 2 -11.87 6.91 9.53
C ASN A 2 -10.43 7.32 9.19
N PRO A 3 -9.39 6.72 9.83
CA PRO A 3 -8.00 7.12 9.63
C PRO A 3 -7.56 7.02 8.17
N PHE A 4 -8.04 6.01 7.44
CA PHE A 4 -7.68 5.74 6.06
C PHE A 4 -7.96 6.88 5.06
N SER A 5 -8.99 7.70 5.28
CA SER A 5 -9.32 8.82 4.39
C SER A 5 -8.22 9.86 4.29
N GLN A 6 -7.28 9.90 5.24
CA GLN A 6 -6.12 10.79 5.18
C GLN A 6 -5.17 10.43 4.02
N TYR A 7 -5.03 9.14 3.72
CA TYR A 7 -4.17 8.66 2.65
C TYR A 7 -4.75 9.00 1.28
N ILE A 8 -6.05 8.78 1.10
CA ILE A 8 -6.78 9.18 -0.11
C ILE A 8 -6.66 10.70 -0.32
N LYS A 9 -6.79 11.51 0.74
CA LYS A 9 -6.62 12.96 0.66
C LYS A 9 -5.18 13.38 0.37
N ALA A 10 -4.18 12.63 0.82
CA ALA A 10 -2.77 12.93 0.56
C ALA A 10 -2.43 12.71 -0.92
N ILE A 11 -2.89 11.61 -1.51
CA ILE A 11 -2.57 11.24 -2.91
C ILE A 11 -3.56 11.81 -3.93
N GLY A 12 -4.80 12.08 -3.54
CA GLY A 12 -5.94 12.40 -4.42
C GLY A 12 -6.20 13.88 -4.72
N LYS A 13 -5.36 14.81 -4.26
CA LYS A 13 -5.54 16.27 -4.47
C LYS A 13 -5.30 16.77 -5.92
N GLY A 14 -5.27 15.87 -6.91
CA GLY A 14 -5.06 16.21 -8.32
C GLY A 14 -3.59 16.24 -8.75
N GLN A 15 -3.36 16.31 -10.06
CA GLN A 15 -2.06 16.10 -10.75
C GLN A 15 -0.90 17.00 -10.26
N ARG A 16 -1.19 18.10 -9.55
CA ARG A 16 -0.20 19.04 -9.01
C ARG A 16 -0.17 19.16 -7.48
N ALA A 17 -1.13 18.61 -6.75
CA ALA A 17 -1.27 18.84 -5.30
C ALA A 17 -1.36 17.56 -4.46
N GLY A 18 -1.46 16.38 -5.09
CA GLY A 18 -1.20 15.11 -4.41
C GLY A 18 0.29 14.93 -4.13
N ARG A 19 0.63 14.45 -2.93
CA ARG A 19 1.99 14.06 -2.56
C ARG A 19 2.11 12.54 -2.48
N TYR A 20 3.33 12.04 -2.61
CA TYR A 20 3.63 10.65 -2.24
C TYR A 20 3.53 10.48 -0.72
N LEU A 21 3.13 9.29 -0.30
CA LEU A 21 3.19 8.87 1.09
C LEU A 21 4.65 8.62 1.49
N THR A 22 4.97 8.85 2.77
CA THR A 22 6.22 8.34 3.32
C THR A 22 6.15 6.81 3.38
N GLN A 23 7.30 6.14 3.50
CA GLN A 23 7.34 4.69 3.68
C GLN A 23 6.48 4.21 4.87
N SER A 24 6.48 4.95 5.97
CA SER A 24 5.67 4.64 7.16
C SER A 24 4.16 4.82 6.91
N GLU A 25 3.76 5.88 6.21
CA GLU A 25 2.37 6.10 5.83
C GLU A 25 1.87 5.06 4.83
N ALA A 26 2.72 4.69 3.87
CA ALA A 26 2.44 3.65 2.90
C ALA A 26 2.27 2.28 3.57
N HIS A 27 3.16 1.94 4.52
CA HIS A 27 3.04 0.74 5.34
C HIS A 27 1.72 0.70 6.10
N ASP A 28 1.38 1.76 6.85
CA ASP A 28 0.15 1.80 7.64
C ASP A 28 -1.11 1.77 6.76
N ALA A 29 -1.10 2.48 5.62
CA ALA A 29 -2.18 2.43 4.65
C ALA A 29 -2.38 1.01 4.12
N PHE A 30 -1.32 0.33 3.69
CA PHE A 30 -1.45 -1.03 3.17
C PHE A 30 -1.85 -2.03 4.27
N ASP A 31 -1.36 -1.89 5.50
CA ASP A 31 -1.77 -2.72 6.63
C ASP A 31 -3.28 -2.59 6.91
N GLN A 32 -3.81 -1.36 6.92
CA GLN A 32 -5.25 -1.13 7.07
C GLN A 32 -6.06 -1.72 5.89
N LEU A 33 -5.52 -1.67 4.67
CA LEU A 33 -6.16 -2.25 3.49
C LEU A 33 -6.19 -3.78 3.57
N LEU A 34 -5.07 -4.42 3.91
CA LEU A 34 -4.93 -5.88 4.02
C LEU A 34 -5.78 -6.46 5.16
N THR A 35 -5.92 -5.73 6.27
CA THR A 35 -6.71 -6.16 7.44
C THR A 35 -8.20 -5.80 7.35
N GLY A 36 -8.65 -5.23 6.23
CA GLY A 36 -10.07 -4.87 6.04
C GLY A 36 -10.56 -3.70 6.89
N ARG A 37 -9.64 -2.88 7.42
CA ARG A 37 -9.97 -1.65 8.17
C ARG A 37 -10.39 -0.49 7.27
N ALA A 38 -10.07 -0.55 5.98
CA ALA A 38 -10.60 0.35 4.96
C ALA A 38 -11.93 -0.18 4.40
N THR A 39 -12.91 0.71 4.21
CA THR A 39 -14.15 0.34 3.49
C THR A 39 -13.84 -0.03 2.03
N PRO A 40 -14.65 -0.87 1.36
CA PRO A 40 -14.45 -1.23 -0.05
C PRO A 40 -14.33 -0.01 -0.96
N GLU A 41 -15.13 1.03 -0.72
CA GLU A 41 -15.11 2.27 -1.48
C GLU A 41 -13.80 3.03 -1.29
N GLN A 42 -13.28 3.07 -0.05
CA GLN A 42 -12.00 3.70 0.27
C GLN A 42 -10.82 2.94 -0.35
N ALA A 43 -10.84 1.61 -0.26
CA ALA A 43 -9.80 0.77 -0.86
C ALA A 43 -9.80 0.92 -2.40
N GLY A 44 -10.98 0.89 -3.03
CA GLY A 44 -11.12 1.12 -4.46
C GLY A 44 -10.58 2.50 -4.88
N ALA A 45 -10.96 3.57 -4.17
CA ALA A 45 -10.46 4.91 -4.46
C ALA A 45 -8.93 5.03 -4.30
N PHE A 46 -8.37 4.45 -3.24
CA PHE A 46 -6.93 4.44 -3.01
C PHE A 46 -6.16 3.73 -4.12
N LEU A 47 -6.58 2.52 -4.49
CA LEU A 47 -5.95 1.73 -5.55
C LEU A 47 -6.08 2.37 -6.93
N MET A 48 -7.23 3.01 -7.22
CA MET A 48 -7.42 3.75 -8.46
C MET A 48 -6.49 4.96 -8.57
N LEU A 49 -6.30 5.71 -7.47
CA LEU A 49 -5.39 6.85 -7.44
C LEU A 49 -3.93 6.43 -7.60
N LEU A 50 -3.53 5.33 -6.96
CA LEU A 50 -2.22 4.70 -7.15
C LEU A 50 -1.98 4.31 -8.60
N ARG A 51 -2.96 3.68 -9.27
CA ARG A 51 -2.85 3.28 -10.67
C ARG A 51 -2.61 4.46 -11.62
N VAL A 52 -3.19 5.62 -11.34
CA VAL A 52 -3.06 6.82 -12.20
C VAL A 52 -1.76 7.56 -11.94
N ARG A 53 -1.29 7.60 -10.70
CA ARG A 53 -0.07 8.33 -10.31
C ARG A 53 1.21 7.52 -10.42
N GLU A 54 1.09 6.20 -10.39
CA GLU A 54 2.20 5.27 -10.11
C GLU A 54 2.79 5.49 -8.70
N GLU A 55 3.36 4.44 -8.13
CA GLU A 55 3.96 4.44 -6.80
C GLU A 55 5.38 5.00 -6.79
N SER A 56 5.75 5.66 -5.69
CA SER A 56 7.16 5.99 -5.40
C SER A 56 7.92 4.77 -4.84
N VAL A 57 9.26 4.86 -4.82
CA VAL A 57 10.13 3.85 -4.19
C VAL A 57 9.80 3.67 -2.70
N GLU A 58 9.50 4.76 -2.01
CA GLU A 58 9.17 4.77 -0.57
C GLU A 58 7.82 4.11 -0.32
N GLU A 59 6.84 4.41 -1.18
CA GLU A 59 5.52 3.79 -1.15
C GLU A 59 5.61 2.28 -1.37
N LEU A 60 6.32 1.86 -2.43
CA LEU A 60 6.54 0.45 -2.74
C LEU A 60 7.23 -0.29 -1.59
N ALA A 61 8.26 0.31 -1.00
CA ALA A 61 8.95 -0.27 0.16
C ALA A 61 8.01 -0.43 1.37
N GLY A 62 7.12 0.54 1.61
CA GLY A 62 6.11 0.48 2.66
C GLY A 62 5.08 -0.61 2.41
N PHE A 63 4.55 -0.69 1.19
CA PHE A 63 3.57 -1.70 0.79
C PHE A 63 4.14 -3.12 0.91
N VAL A 64 5.35 -3.35 0.39
CA VAL A 64 6.02 -4.66 0.49
C VAL A 64 6.29 -5.01 1.94
N SER A 65 6.69 -4.04 2.77
CA SER A 65 6.90 -4.28 4.21
C SER A 65 5.61 -4.71 4.90
N ALA A 66 4.48 -4.07 4.59
CA ALA A 66 3.18 -4.45 5.13
C ALA A 66 2.78 -5.86 4.65
N CYS A 67 2.89 -6.15 3.34
CA CYS A 67 2.60 -7.48 2.80
C CYS A 67 3.40 -8.57 3.50
N ARG A 68 4.70 -8.34 3.76
CA ARG A 68 5.57 -9.31 4.44
C ARG A 68 5.13 -9.61 5.88
N GLN A 69 4.51 -8.65 6.57
CA GLN A 69 3.98 -8.88 7.93
C GLN A 69 2.73 -9.77 7.94
N HIS A 70 2.02 -9.85 6.81
CA HIS A 70 0.83 -10.68 6.63
C HIS A 70 1.11 -12.00 5.91
N LEU A 71 2.36 -12.27 5.51
CA LEU A 71 2.75 -13.58 5.00
C LEU A 71 2.75 -14.60 6.14
N SER A 72 2.22 -15.80 5.88
CA SER A 72 2.32 -16.89 6.85
C SER A 72 3.75 -17.42 6.95
N ASP A 73 4.10 -17.89 8.15
CA ASP A 73 5.39 -18.52 8.42
C ASP A 73 5.58 -19.84 7.64
N ASP A 74 4.50 -20.44 7.14
CA ASP A 74 4.54 -21.63 6.29
C ASP A 74 5.41 -21.43 5.04
N TYR A 75 5.54 -20.18 4.57
CA TYR A 75 6.36 -19.84 3.41
C TYR A 75 7.84 -19.61 3.75
N SER A 76 8.23 -19.54 5.03
CA SER A 76 9.60 -19.24 5.46
C SER A 76 10.61 -20.36 5.13
N HIS A 77 10.12 -21.59 4.98
CA HIS A 77 10.95 -22.77 4.71
C HIS A 77 11.06 -23.12 3.23
N ILE A 78 10.37 -22.39 2.36
CA ILE A 78 10.43 -22.63 0.92
C ILE A 78 11.76 -22.09 0.40
N ASN A 79 12.62 -22.99 -0.06
CA ASN A 79 13.81 -22.64 -0.83
C ASN A 79 13.40 -22.19 -2.25
N ALA A 80 12.76 -21.02 -2.33
CA ALA A 80 12.41 -20.38 -3.58
C ALA A 80 13.63 -19.62 -4.10
N THR A 81 14.33 -20.19 -5.08
CA THR A 81 15.26 -19.43 -5.91
C THR A 81 14.49 -18.65 -6.96
N VAL A 82 14.95 -17.44 -7.28
CA VAL A 82 14.38 -16.65 -8.38
C VAL A 82 14.64 -17.42 -9.68
N ASP A 83 13.59 -17.97 -10.26
CA ASP A 83 13.64 -18.58 -11.58
C ASP A 83 13.58 -17.48 -12.64
N MET A 84 14.76 -16.96 -12.99
CA MET A 84 14.95 -16.20 -14.23
C MET A 84 15.57 -17.18 -15.22
N GLY A 85 14.72 -17.93 -15.91
CA GLY A 85 15.12 -18.91 -16.93
C GLY A 85 16.05 -18.36 -18.01
#